data_AF-A0A1H7A2Q1-F1
#
_entry.id   AF-A0A1H7A2Q1-F1
#
_cell.length_a   1.000
_cell.length_b   1.000
_cell.length_c   1.000
_cell.angle_alpha   90.00
_cell.angle_beta   90.00
_cell.angle_gamma   90.00
#
_symmetry.space_group_name_H-M   'P 1'
#
loop_
_entity.id
_entity.type
_entity.pdbx_description
1 polymer ?
#
loop_
_entity_poly.entity_id
_entity_poly.type
_entity_poly.pdbx_seq_one_letter_code
_entity_poly.pdbx_strand_id
1 'polypeptide(L)'
;MREALRYAQGRAARLGRTQQLELGEDLFIRIGPGGRKFLLFGLSTEPTREQAEAVAAALELRAPVYGWHQGETLRSLTVIETEIGPGSSGG
;
A
#
# COMPACT_ATOMS: atom_id res chain seq x y z
N MET A 1 7.59 0.27 13.37
CA MET A 1 7.10 0.03 11.98
C MET A 1 5.66 -0.51 11.94
N ARG A 2 5.40 -1.76 12.35
CA ARG A 2 4.07 -2.43 12.21
C ARG A 2 2.90 -1.67 12.84
N GLU A 3 3.11 -1.04 14.00
CA GLU A 3 2.03 -0.36 14.73
C GLU A 3 1.59 0.94 14.04
N ALA A 4 2.56 1.74 13.56
CA ALA A 4 2.28 2.95 12.79
C ALA A 4 1.50 2.65 11.50
N LEU A 5 1.88 1.57 10.79
CA LEU A 5 1.18 1.09 9.60
C LEU A 5 -0.28 0.73 9.90
N ARG A 6 -0.52 -0.09 10.93
CA ARG A 6 -1.88 -0.48 11.35
C ARG A 6 -2.71 0.72 11.82
N TYR A 7 -2.10 1.64 12.55
CA TYR A 7 -2.76 2.87 12.99
C TYR A 7 -3.23 3.71 11.81
N ALA A 8 -2.35 3.94 10.82
CA ALA A 8 -2.69 4.68 9.62
C ALA A 8 -3.70 3.93 8.73
N GLN A 9 -3.61 2.61 8.64
CA GLN A 9 -4.61 1.78 7.95
C GLN A 9 -6.01 1.97 8.56
N GLY A 10 -6.11 1.84 9.89
CA GLY A 10 -7.35 2.03 10.63
C GLY A 10 -7.91 3.44 10.45
N ARG A 11 -7.03 4.46 10.48
CA ARG A 11 -7.40 5.86 10.18
C ARG A 11 -7.88 6.03 8.74
N ALA A 12 -7.22 5.44 7.76
CA ALA A 12 -7.60 5.54 6.36
C ALA A 12 -8.96 4.90 6.09
N ALA A 13 -9.24 3.77 6.76
CA ALA A 13 -10.54 3.11 6.72
C ALA A 13 -11.62 3.94 7.44
N ARG A 14 -11.33 4.41 8.66
CA ARG A 14 -12.28 5.17 9.50
C ARG A 14 -12.63 6.54 8.94
N LEU A 15 -11.65 7.26 8.39
CA LEU A 15 -11.82 8.62 7.88
C LEU A 15 -12.15 8.65 6.39
N GLY A 16 -12.01 7.53 5.68
CA GLY A 16 -12.18 7.48 4.22
C GLY A 16 -11.19 8.38 3.49
N ARG A 17 -9.99 8.58 4.03
CA ARG A 17 -8.97 9.49 3.48
C ARG A 17 -7.64 8.78 3.35
N THR A 18 -6.87 9.17 2.34
CA THR A 18 -5.50 8.70 2.17
C THR A 18 -4.66 9.12 3.38
N GLN A 19 -3.86 8.21 3.93
CA GLN A 19 -2.90 8.49 4.99
C GLN A 19 -1.49 8.29 4.45
N GLN A 20 -0.64 9.30 4.61
CA GLN A 20 0.77 9.23 4.24
C GLN A 20 1.62 9.08 5.49
N LEU A 21 2.62 8.22 5.42
CA LEU A 21 3.59 7.99 6.48
C LEU A 21 4.99 7.84 5.87
N GLU A 22 5.99 8.25 6.64
CA GLU A 22 7.38 7.93 6.36
C GLU A 22 7.73 6.58 7.00
N LEU A 23 8.38 5.72 6.23
CA LEU A 23 8.76 4.36 6.63
C LEU A 23 10.24 4.24 6.94
N GLY A 24 11.07 5.06 6.31
CA GLY A 24 12.52 5.06 6.49
C GLY A 24 13.15 6.23 5.74
N GLU A 25 14.47 6.16 5.55
CA GLU A 25 15.23 7.19 4.86
C GLU A 25 14.75 7.31 3.40
N ASP A 26 14.14 8.45 3.10
CA ASP A 26 13.52 8.76 1.80
C ASP A 26 12.39 7.83 1.34
N LEU A 27 11.89 6.91 2.18
CA LEU A 27 10.84 5.96 1.81
C LEU A 27 9.48 6.34 2.42
N PHE A 28 8.49 6.49 1.54
CA PHE A 28 7.15 6.91 1.92
C PHE A 28 6.09 5.89 1.49
N ILE A 29 5.04 5.80 2.30
CA ILE A 29 3.83 5.02 2.01
C ILE A 29 2.61 5.94 1.98
N ARG A 30 1.73 5.70 1.03
CA ARG A 30 0.38 6.29 0.98
C ARG A 30 -0.66 5.19 1.02
N ILE A 31 -1.31 5.03 2.16
CA ILE A 31 -2.43 4.09 2.35
C ILE A 31 -3.69 4.79 1.85
N GLY A 32 -4.32 4.20 0.83
CA GLY A 32 -5.56 4.72 0.27
C GLY A 32 -6.76 4.53 1.20
N PRO A 33 -7.88 5.21 0.91
CA PRO A 33 -9.11 5.03 1.68
C PRO A 33 -9.55 3.56 1.69
N GLY A 34 -10.07 3.11 2.83
CA GLY A 34 -10.44 1.70 3.07
C GLY A 34 -9.31 0.83 3.62
N GLY A 35 -8.05 1.28 3.59
CA GLY A 35 -6.93 0.55 4.23
C GLY A 35 -6.54 -0.77 3.55
N ARG A 36 -7.07 -1.03 2.35
CA ARG A 36 -6.82 -2.26 1.57
C ARG A 36 -5.89 -2.05 0.38
N LYS A 37 -5.45 -0.82 0.14
CA LYS A 37 -4.50 -0.48 -0.91
C LYS A 37 -3.51 0.56 -0.44
N PHE A 38 -2.30 0.49 -0.92
CA PHE A 38 -1.27 1.47 -0.64
C PHE A 38 -0.31 1.65 -1.82
N LEU A 39 0.43 2.74 -1.79
CA LEU A 39 1.52 3.07 -2.72
C LEU A 39 2.80 3.24 -1.93
N LEU A 40 3.88 2.63 -2.41
CA LEU A 40 5.24 2.84 -1.92
C LEU A 40 6.00 3.68 -2.93
N PHE A 41 6.75 4.67 -2.49
CA PHE A 41 7.64 5.46 -3.34
C PHE A 41 8.79 5.98 -2.50
N GLY A 42 9.97 6.08 -3.12
CA GLY A 42 11.14 6.67 -2.48
C GLY A 42 11.57 7.94 -3.21
N LEU A 43 12.10 8.91 -2.46
CA LEU A 43 12.62 10.16 -3.01
C LEU A 43 14.04 9.99 -3.56
N SER A 44 14.87 9.19 -2.89
CA SER A 44 16.25 8.94 -3.32
C SER A 44 16.42 7.63 -4.08
N THR A 45 15.66 6.58 -3.74
CA THR A 45 15.77 5.25 -4.37
C THR A 45 14.40 4.67 -4.66
N GLU A 46 14.30 3.87 -5.73
CA GLU A 46 13.05 3.18 -6.05
C GLU A 46 12.72 2.11 -5.00
N PRO A 47 11.45 1.98 -4.59
CA PRO A 47 11.04 0.96 -3.63
C PRO A 47 11.21 -0.44 -4.21
N THR A 48 11.56 -1.41 -3.37
CA THR A 48 11.68 -2.81 -3.81
C THR A 48 10.39 -3.59 -3.54
N ARG A 49 10.23 -4.70 -4.27
CA ARG A 49 9.10 -5.62 -4.04
C ARG A 49 9.10 -6.17 -2.61
N GLU A 50 10.28 -6.49 -2.07
CA GLU A 50 10.42 -6.99 -0.69
C GLU A 50 9.90 -5.99 0.35
N GLN A 51 10.16 -4.69 0.16
CA GLN A 51 9.62 -3.64 1.03
C GLN A 51 8.10 -3.59 0.97
N ALA A 52 7.53 -3.69 -0.24
CA ALA A 52 6.09 -3.73 -0.44
C ALA A 52 5.46 -4.99 0.19
N GLU A 53 6.10 -6.15 0.08
CA GLU A 53 5.68 -7.41 0.71
C GLU A 53 5.70 -7.31 2.24
N ALA A 54 6.76 -6.72 2.81
CA ALA A 54 6.86 -6.50 4.25
C ALA A 54 5.74 -5.59 4.79
N VAL A 55 5.40 -4.52 4.04
CA VAL A 55 4.27 -3.63 4.37
C VAL A 55 2.94 -4.37 4.23
N ALA A 56 2.73 -5.09 3.13
CA ALA A 56 1.49 -5.86 2.91
C ALA A 56 1.26 -6.90 4.02
N ALA A 57 2.32 -7.58 4.45
CA ALA A 57 2.29 -8.50 5.58
C ALA A 57 1.96 -7.79 6.90
N ALA A 58 2.55 -6.62 7.16
CA ALA A 58 2.25 -5.83 8.36
C ALA A 58 0.79 -5.34 8.42
N LEU A 59 0.23 -5.01 7.25
CA LEU A 59 -1.16 -4.61 7.03
C LEU A 59 -2.14 -5.78 6.93
N GLU A 60 -1.63 -7.02 6.97
CA GLU A 60 -2.41 -8.26 6.88
C GLU A 60 -3.31 -8.32 5.64
N LEU A 61 -2.82 -7.80 4.50
CA LEU A 61 -3.54 -7.84 3.24
C LEU A 61 -3.67 -9.28 2.73
N ARG A 62 -4.85 -9.63 2.23
CA ARG A 62 -5.13 -10.96 1.64
C ARG A 62 -4.93 -10.93 0.12
N ALA A 63 -4.11 -11.84 -0.41
CA ALA A 63 -3.79 -11.90 -1.84
C ALA A 63 -3.41 -10.53 -2.45
N PRO A 64 -2.38 -9.83 -1.90
CA PRO A 64 -1.97 -8.54 -2.43
C PRO A 64 -1.45 -8.67 -3.86
N VAL A 65 -1.94 -7.83 -4.75
CA VAL A 65 -1.45 -7.68 -6.11
C VAL A 65 -0.50 -6.49 -6.17
N TYR A 66 0.67 -6.73 -6.73
CA TYR A 66 1.74 -5.75 -6.88
C TYR A 66 1.74 -5.22 -8.31
N GLY A 67 1.66 -3.90 -8.44
CA GLY A 67 1.75 -3.19 -9.71
C GLY A 67 2.75 -2.06 -9.62
N TRP A 68 3.08 -1.48 -10.77
CA TRP A 68 3.89 -0.28 -10.86
C TRP A 68 3.06 0.86 -11.41
N HIS A 69 3.18 2.02 -10.80
CA HIS A 69 2.55 3.25 -11.25
C HIS A 69 3.62 4.30 -11.56
N GLN A 70 3.68 4.74 -12.81
CA GLN A 70 4.54 5.83 -13.23
C GLN A 70 3.82 7.15 -12.92
N GLY A 71 4.28 7.85 -11.88
CA GLY A 71 3.85 9.22 -11.63
C GLY A 71 4.60 10.22 -12.52
N GLU A 72 4.23 11.50 -12.42
CA GLU A 72 4.90 12.59 -13.14
C GLU A 72 6.37 12.77 -12.75
N THR A 73 6.71 12.49 -11.49
CA THR A 73 8.06 12.73 -10.95
C THR A 73 8.76 11.46 -10.50
N LEU A 74 8.02 10.52 -9.89
CA LEU A 74 8.60 9.32 -9.29
C LEU A 74 7.78 8.08 -9.66
N ARG A 75 8.47 6.95 -9.78
CA ARG A 75 7.86 5.65 -9.97
C ARG A 75 7.46 5.08 -8.60
N SER A 76 6.21 4.66 -8.50
CA SER A 76 5.64 4.13 -7.26
C SER A 76 5.24 2.67 -7.43
N LEU A 77 5.45 1.86 -6.40
CA LEU A 77 4.98 0.48 -6.35
C LEU A 77 3.60 0.46 -5.68
N THR A 78 2.59 0.03 -6.43
CA THR A 78 1.20 -0.02 -6.01
C THR A 78 0.88 -1.41 -5.47
N VAL A 79 0.23 -1.48 -4.31
CA VAL A 79 -0.25 -2.74 -3.73
C VAL A 79 -1.73 -2.64 -3.43
N ILE A 80 -2.49 -3.60 -3.93
CA ILE A 80 -3.95 -3.64 -3.78
C ILE A 80 -4.32 -5.04 -3.30
N GLU A 81 -5.08 -5.13 -2.21
CA GLU A 81 -5.75 -6.36 -1.78
C GLU A 81 -6.81 -6.72 -2.83
N THR A 82 -6.66 -7.84 -3.52
CA THR A 82 -7.77 -8.37 -4.31
C THR A 82 -8.62 -9.23 -3.40
N GLU A 83 -9.90 -8.87 -3.27
CA GLU A 83 -10.85 -9.85 -2.78
C GLU A 83 -10.96 -10.92 -3.88
N ILE A 84 -10.22 -12.02 -3.73
CA ILE A 84 -10.58 -13.22 -4.46
C ILE A 84 -11.68 -13.87 -3.64
N GLY A 85 -12.87 -13.28 -3.66
CA GLY A 85 -14.08 -14.00 -3.33
C GLY A 85 -14.28 -15.09 -4.39
N PRO A 86 -14.70 -16.31 -4.04
CA PRO A 86 -15.11 -17.28 -5.04
C PRO A 86 -16.39 -16.77 -5.73
N GLY A 87 -16.25 -15.92 -6.76
CA GLY A 87 -17.42 -15.22 -7.31
C GLY A 87 -17.24 -14.33 -8.55
N SER A 88 -16.08 -14.24 -9.20
CA SER A 88 -16.04 -13.62 -10.54
C SER A 88 -16.26 -14.67 -11.63
N SER A 89 -17.54 -15.00 -11.84
CA SER A 89 -18.06 -15.40 -13.15
C SER A 89 -19.08 -14.33 -13.56
N GLY A 90 -18.88 -13.73 -14.75
CA GLY A 90 -19.80 -12.75 -15.35
C GLY A 90 -19.04 -11.50 -15.83
N GLY A 91 -18.93 -11.23 -17.13
CA GLY A 91 -19.55 -11.90 -18.28
C GLY A 91 -18.87 -11.56 -19.59
#